data_AF-A0A523D513-F1
#
_entry.id   AF-A0A523D513-F1
#
_cell.length_a   1.000
_cell.length_b   1.000
_cell.length_c   1.000
_cell.angle_alpha   90.00
_cell.angle_beta   90.00
_cell.angle_gamma   90.00
#
_symmetry.space_group_name_H-M   'P 1'
#
loop_
_entity.id
_entity.type
_entity.pdbx_description
1 polymer ?
#
loop_
_entity_poly.entity_id
_entity_poly.type
_entity_poly.pdbx_seq_one_letter_code
_entity_poly.pdbx_strand_id
1 'polypeptide(L)'
;MRRVLVGFLVLCFLLVGGWAQAQQADPYLPDRPWEAIDVVIALDTSGSMQPLLDAARLKLWEIINDLAGAEPTPHVRVAFLTYGHVMRRPEDTWVKVWTPFTDNLDLLSQRLFEAKIGGDTEYVARVLEVAFEQLEWTESDDALRLLFIVGNEAADQDPVVKLEDVGAEAIRRGIVVNAIYCGSHKVSMAKSWMRLAEVSGGHFATIDHRRGVSMVGSPFDKELVKLSEAINQTYLPLGLQGQEGRISQAQQDRRALKLDMVVAAARAQTKASVLYTTQWDLLGALESGQVTLEEIAEEDLPEEMRLMSSEERAIYIEDTFAQREELRQRIRELSRERKRYLAEHARKQGTDNSLAFDTAIRKAMRQHATDKGFSFPDEEEE
;
A
#
# COMPACT_ATOMS: atom_id res chain seq x y z
N MET A 1 -41.94 -26.55 75.38
CA MET A 1 -41.82 -26.91 73.95
C MET A 1 -42.27 -25.74 73.08
N ARG A 2 -41.33 -24.96 72.54
CA ARG A 2 -41.53 -24.02 71.43
C ARG A 2 -40.15 -23.68 70.86
N ARG A 3 -39.94 -23.99 69.58
CA ARG A 3 -38.76 -23.68 68.77
C ARG A 3 -38.93 -22.28 68.17
N VAL A 4 -37.88 -21.44 68.16
CA VAL A 4 -37.62 -20.37 67.18
C VAL A 4 -36.10 -20.18 67.12
N LEU A 5 -35.40 -20.80 66.16
CA LEU A 5 -34.96 -20.26 64.86
C LEU A 5 -33.87 -19.18 64.99
N VAL A 6 -32.60 -19.60 64.88
CA VAL A 6 -31.42 -18.74 64.71
C VAL A 6 -31.24 -18.51 63.21
N GLY A 7 -31.36 -17.25 62.78
CA GLY A 7 -31.10 -16.84 61.40
C GLY A 7 -29.61 -16.68 61.13
N PHE A 8 -29.09 -17.44 60.17
CA PHE A 8 -27.74 -17.27 59.62
C PHE A 8 -27.81 -16.25 58.47
N LEU A 9 -27.14 -15.11 58.63
CA LEU A 9 -26.95 -14.11 57.60
C LEU A 9 -25.76 -14.53 56.73
N VAL A 10 -26.00 -15.03 55.52
CA VAL A 10 -24.94 -15.31 54.54
C VAL A 10 -24.64 -14.02 53.78
N LEU A 11 -23.47 -13.44 54.05
CA LEU A 11 -22.95 -12.27 53.33
C LEU A 11 -22.21 -12.77 52.08
N CYS A 12 -22.88 -12.76 50.92
CA CYS A 12 -22.25 -13.03 49.63
C CYS A 12 -21.41 -11.82 49.20
N PHE A 13 -20.09 -11.89 49.36
CA PHE A 13 -19.15 -11.01 48.66
C PHE A 13 -19.11 -11.41 47.17
N LEU A 14 -19.77 -10.63 46.32
CA LEU A 14 -19.57 -10.67 44.87
C LEU A 14 -18.26 -9.93 44.56
N LEU A 15 -17.17 -10.68 44.40
CA LEU A 15 -15.96 -10.19 43.76
C LEU A 15 -16.23 -10.05 42.26
N VAL A 16 -16.65 -8.85 41.84
CA VAL A 16 -16.64 -8.47 40.43
C VAL A 16 -15.18 -8.25 40.04
N GLY A 17 -14.52 -9.35 39.66
CA GLY A 17 -13.23 -9.30 38.96
C GLY A 17 -13.48 -8.71 37.58
N GLY A 18 -13.26 -7.40 37.44
CA GLY A 18 -13.18 -6.76 36.13
C GLY A 18 -11.94 -7.30 35.42
N TRP A 19 -12.16 -8.22 34.48
CA TRP A 19 -11.16 -8.53 33.46
C TRP A 19 -11.11 -7.30 32.55
N ALA A 20 -10.22 -6.36 32.87
CA ALA A 20 -9.76 -5.42 31.87
C ALA A 20 -9.03 -6.26 30.82
N GLN A 21 -9.69 -6.57 29.71
CA GLN A 21 -8.98 -6.95 28.50
C GLN A 21 -8.05 -5.77 28.21
N ALA A 22 -6.75 -5.98 28.41
CA ALA A 22 -5.75 -5.10 27.84
C ALA A 22 -6.07 -5.05 26.34
N GLN A 23 -6.55 -3.90 25.88
CA GLN A 23 -6.74 -3.63 24.48
C GLN A 23 -5.36 -3.80 23.86
N GLN A 24 -5.14 -4.93 23.16
CA GLN A 24 -3.92 -5.12 22.40
C GLN A 24 -3.82 -3.91 21.47
N ALA A 25 -2.74 -3.14 21.60
CA ALA A 25 -2.45 -2.07 20.67
C ALA A 25 -2.51 -2.66 19.26
N ASP A 26 -3.15 -1.96 18.33
CA ASP A 26 -3.11 -2.33 16.93
C ASP A 26 -1.62 -2.43 16.54
N PRO A 27 -1.11 -3.62 16.18
CA PRO A 27 0.31 -3.80 15.86
C PRO A 27 0.74 -2.98 14.63
N TYR A 28 -0.21 -2.33 13.95
CA TYR A 28 0.01 -1.51 12.77
C TYR A 28 -0.10 0.00 13.02
N LEU A 29 -0.39 0.44 14.24
CA LEU A 29 -0.37 1.86 14.59
C LEU A 29 1.09 2.29 14.86
N PRO A 30 1.63 3.28 14.13
CA PRO A 30 2.93 3.84 14.47
C PRO A 30 2.88 4.49 15.87
N ASP A 31 4.03 4.54 16.55
CA ASP A 31 4.20 5.22 17.85
C ASP A 31 3.68 6.67 17.82
N ARG A 32 3.70 7.27 16.63
CA ARG A 32 3.14 8.59 16.33
C ARG A 32 1.99 8.44 15.35
N PRO A 33 0.74 8.51 15.82
CA PRO A 33 -0.44 8.27 14.97
C PRO A 33 -0.58 9.22 13.77
N TRP A 34 0.07 10.39 13.80
CA TRP A 34 0.13 11.34 12.69
C TRP A 34 1.07 10.89 11.55
N GLU A 35 1.92 9.87 11.76
CA GLU A 35 2.75 9.24 10.73
C GLU A 35 1.97 8.22 9.89
N ALA A 36 0.75 7.83 10.31
CA ALA A 36 -0.03 6.80 9.64
C ALA A 36 -0.70 7.31 8.36
N ILE A 37 -0.49 6.60 7.26
CA ILE A 37 -1.16 6.83 5.97
C ILE A 37 -1.81 5.53 5.50
N ASP A 38 -3.14 5.51 5.44
CA ASP A 38 -3.92 4.44 4.85
C ASP A 38 -4.34 4.83 3.42
N VAL A 39 -3.97 4.01 2.44
CA VAL A 39 -4.29 4.23 1.03
C VAL A 39 -5.10 3.07 0.47
N VAL A 40 -6.30 3.34 0.00
CA VAL A 40 -7.08 2.39 -0.81
C VAL A 40 -6.92 2.73 -2.28
N ILE A 41 -6.58 1.73 -3.09
CA ILE A 41 -6.62 1.81 -4.56
C ILE A 41 -7.73 0.89 -5.05
N ALA A 42 -8.81 1.47 -5.57
CA ALA A 42 -9.93 0.75 -6.15
C ALA A 42 -9.96 0.95 -7.66
N LEU A 43 -9.72 -0.14 -8.41
CA LEU A 43 -9.67 -0.10 -9.87
C LEU A 43 -10.88 -0.79 -10.49
N ASP A 44 -11.48 -0.12 -11.45
CA ASP A 44 -12.41 -0.73 -12.38
C ASP A 44 -11.71 -1.81 -13.21
N THR A 45 -12.33 -2.98 -13.28
CA THR A 45 -11.88 -4.14 -14.05
C THR A 45 -12.96 -4.61 -15.04
N SER A 46 -13.87 -3.72 -15.43
CA SER A 46 -14.77 -3.91 -16.56
C SER A 46 -13.98 -4.17 -17.86
N GLY A 47 -14.65 -4.74 -18.87
CA GLY A 47 -13.99 -5.28 -20.07
C GLY A 47 -13.09 -4.29 -20.83
N SER A 48 -13.35 -2.97 -20.77
CA SER A 48 -12.54 -1.94 -21.42
C SER A 48 -11.31 -1.50 -20.62
N MET A 49 -11.18 -1.94 -19.36
CA MET A 49 -10.25 -1.34 -18.39
C MET A 49 -8.91 -2.03 -18.27
N GLN A 50 -8.56 -2.88 -19.25
CA GLN A 50 -7.22 -3.46 -19.34
C GLN A 50 -6.10 -2.39 -19.34
N PRO A 51 -6.22 -1.26 -20.07
CA PRO A 51 -5.20 -0.22 -20.04
C PRO A 51 -5.03 0.45 -18.67
N LEU A 52 -6.10 0.59 -17.88
CA LEU A 52 -6.02 1.09 -16.50
C LEU A 52 -5.22 0.11 -15.62
N LEU A 53 -5.56 -1.18 -15.69
CA LEU A 53 -4.90 -2.21 -14.90
C LEU A 53 -3.42 -2.34 -15.26
N ASP A 54 -3.08 -2.24 -16.56
CA ASP A 54 -1.70 -2.24 -17.01
C ASP A 54 -0.96 -0.98 -16.56
N ALA A 55 -1.62 0.18 -16.55
CA ALA A 55 -1.02 1.40 -16.02
C ALA A 55 -0.70 1.30 -14.52
N ALA A 56 -1.63 0.75 -13.74
CA ALA A 56 -1.39 0.49 -12.32
C ALA A 56 -0.19 -0.43 -12.10
N ARG A 57 -0.05 -1.51 -12.90
CA ARG A 57 1.10 -2.43 -12.80
C ARG A 57 2.42 -1.77 -13.17
N LEU A 58 2.43 -0.95 -14.21
CA LEU A 58 3.64 -0.23 -14.65
C LEU A 58 4.07 0.85 -13.65
N LYS A 59 3.12 1.45 -12.93
CA LYS A 59 3.35 2.63 -12.09
C LYS A 59 3.30 2.40 -10.59
N LEU A 60 3.00 1.18 -10.14
CA LEU A 60 2.93 0.81 -8.73
C LEU A 60 4.15 1.34 -7.95
N TRP A 61 5.35 0.98 -8.38
CA TRP A 61 6.58 1.34 -7.69
C TRP A 61 6.85 2.84 -7.69
N GLU A 62 6.51 3.55 -8.77
CA GLU A 62 6.65 5.02 -8.82
C GLU A 62 5.69 5.72 -7.86
N ILE A 63 4.47 5.21 -7.69
CA ILE A 63 3.50 5.74 -6.72
C ILE A 63 4.00 5.52 -5.29
N ILE A 64 4.48 4.32 -4.97
CA ILE A 64 5.02 4.00 -3.63
C ILE A 64 6.27 4.82 -3.32
N ASN A 65 7.20 4.96 -4.27
CA ASN A 65 8.42 5.74 -4.09
C ASN A 65 8.15 7.21 -3.81
N ASP A 66 7.01 7.72 -4.26
CA ASP A 66 6.59 9.10 -4.00
C ASP A 66 6.28 9.32 -2.52
N LEU A 67 5.54 8.37 -1.90
CA LEU A 67 5.29 8.38 -0.46
C LEU A 67 6.55 8.15 0.37
N ALA A 68 7.47 7.32 -0.13
CA ALA A 68 8.72 7.03 0.56
C ALA A 68 9.64 8.25 0.71
N GLY A 69 9.40 9.32 -0.05
CA GLY A 69 10.10 10.59 0.09
C GLY A 69 9.43 11.59 1.03
N ALA A 70 8.30 11.25 1.66
CA ALA A 70 7.63 12.14 2.60
C ALA A 70 8.39 12.24 3.92
N GLU A 71 8.45 13.44 4.49
CA GLU A 71 9.05 13.73 5.79
C GLU A 71 8.05 14.48 6.67
N PRO A 72 7.87 14.10 7.95
CA PRO A 72 8.44 12.91 8.63
C PRO A 72 8.08 11.59 7.93
N THR A 73 8.96 10.58 8.03
CA THR A 73 8.78 9.27 7.38
C THR A 73 7.41 8.66 7.74
N PRO A 74 6.53 8.38 6.76
CA PRO A 74 5.21 7.84 7.03
C PRO A 74 5.23 6.32 7.25
N HIS A 75 4.31 5.83 8.08
CA HIS A 75 3.90 4.43 8.09
C HIS A 75 2.74 4.23 7.12
N VAL A 76 3.02 3.62 5.97
CA VAL A 76 2.06 3.47 4.87
C VAL A 76 1.47 2.07 4.83
N ARG A 77 0.15 1.97 4.82
CA ARG A 77 -0.58 0.72 4.52
C ARG A 77 -1.43 0.91 3.28
N VAL A 78 -1.44 -0.10 2.41
CA VAL A 78 -2.19 -0.05 1.15
C VAL A 78 -3.18 -1.20 1.07
N ALA A 79 -4.43 -0.90 0.73
CA ALA A 79 -5.44 -1.90 0.36
C ALA A 79 -5.73 -1.82 -1.14
N PHE A 80 -5.94 -2.98 -1.76
CA PHE A 80 -6.24 -3.08 -3.18
C PHE A 80 -7.60 -3.73 -3.42
N LEU A 81 -8.47 -2.99 -4.09
CA LEU A 81 -9.84 -3.39 -4.40
C LEU A 81 -10.04 -3.35 -5.92
N THR A 82 -10.89 -4.22 -6.43
CA THR A 82 -11.40 -4.09 -7.80
C THR A 82 -12.91 -4.23 -7.86
N TYR A 83 -13.53 -3.57 -8.82
CA TYR A 83 -14.95 -3.65 -9.10
C TYR A 83 -15.18 -3.74 -10.61
N GLY A 84 -16.44 -3.79 -11.05
CA GLY A 84 -16.72 -4.10 -12.45
C GLY A 84 -16.45 -5.57 -12.71
N HIS A 85 -17.13 -6.46 -11.97
CA HIS A 85 -17.07 -7.92 -12.13
C HIS A 85 -18.42 -8.44 -12.64
N VAL A 86 -18.42 -9.51 -13.43
CA VAL A 86 -19.67 -10.23 -13.74
C VAL A 86 -20.01 -11.18 -12.60
N MET A 87 -21.24 -11.13 -12.11
CA MET A 87 -21.79 -12.10 -11.15
C MET A 87 -22.17 -13.41 -11.86
N ARG A 88 -21.21 -14.32 -12.04
CA ARG A 88 -21.46 -15.62 -12.70
C ARG A 88 -21.76 -16.73 -11.70
N ARG A 89 -21.18 -16.63 -10.51
CA ARG A 89 -21.23 -17.63 -9.46
C ARG A 89 -21.88 -17.02 -8.21
N PRO A 90 -22.53 -17.82 -7.37
CA PRO A 90 -23.15 -17.34 -6.13
C PRO A 90 -22.18 -16.61 -5.18
N GLU A 91 -20.89 -16.97 -5.22
CA GLU A 91 -19.83 -16.34 -4.42
C GLU A 91 -19.23 -15.07 -5.03
N ASP A 92 -19.59 -14.71 -6.26
CA ASP A 92 -19.07 -13.50 -6.89
C ASP A 92 -19.66 -12.26 -6.18
N THR A 93 -18.82 -11.25 -5.95
CA THR A 93 -19.19 -10.00 -5.28
C THR A 93 -18.93 -8.81 -6.21
N TRP A 94 -19.76 -7.77 -6.13
CA TRP A 94 -19.61 -6.53 -6.93
C TRP A 94 -18.26 -5.85 -6.74
N VAL A 95 -17.68 -6.02 -5.54
CA VAL A 95 -16.39 -5.50 -5.15
C VAL A 95 -15.57 -6.65 -4.61
N LYS A 96 -14.33 -6.77 -5.08
CA LYS A 96 -13.37 -7.75 -4.59
C LYS A 96 -12.27 -7.03 -3.83
N VAL A 97 -12.14 -7.36 -2.55
CA VAL A 97 -10.98 -6.96 -1.72
C VAL A 97 -9.87 -7.98 -1.99
N TRP A 98 -8.81 -7.55 -2.69
CA TRP A 98 -7.68 -8.41 -3.00
C TRP A 98 -6.65 -8.44 -1.87
N THR A 99 -6.44 -7.29 -1.25
CA THR A 99 -5.72 -7.16 0.01
C THR A 99 -6.52 -6.25 0.94
N PRO A 100 -6.66 -6.61 2.24
CA PRO A 100 -6.88 -5.59 3.27
C PRO A 100 -5.65 -4.66 3.35
N PHE A 101 -5.66 -3.71 4.28
CA PHE A 101 -4.49 -2.86 4.52
C PHE A 101 -3.26 -3.71 4.85
N THR A 102 -2.18 -3.47 4.11
CA THR A 102 -0.90 -4.14 4.31
C THR A 102 0.25 -3.21 3.98
N ASP A 103 1.35 -3.35 4.71
CA ASP A 103 2.66 -2.77 4.42
C ASP A 103 3.51 -3.69 3.52
N ASN A 104 3.05 -4.92 3.25
CA ASN A 104 3.73 -5.87 2.37
C ASN A 104 3.51 -5.49 0.89
N LEU A 105 4.43 -4.67 0.38
CA LEU A 105 4.42 -4.19 -1.00
C LEU A 105 4.57 -5.31 -2.05
N ASP A 106 5.20 -6.43 -1.69
CA ASP A 106 5.31 -7.60 -2.57
C ASP A 106 3.98 -8.34 -2.69
N LEU A 107 3.20 -8.44 -1.61
CA LEU A 107 1.83 -8.95 -1.63
C LEU A 107 0.92 -8.03 -2.44
N LEU A 108 1.01 -6.71 -2.24
CA LEU A 108 0.25 -5.74 -3.02
C LEU A 108 0.51 -5.91 -4.53
N SER A 109 1.79 -5.93 -4.94
CA SER A 109 2.20 -6.24 -6.31
C SER A 109 1.66 -7.60 -6.74
N GLN A 110 1.77 -8.62 -5.87
CA GLN A 110 1.31 -9.95 -6.21
C GLN A 110 -0.15 -9.95 -6.68
N ARG A 111 -1.02 -9.32 -5.88
CA ARG A 111 -2.46 -9.26 -6.08
C ARG A 111 -2.87 -8.38 -7.26
N LEU A 112 -2.17 -7.27 -7.47
CA LEU A 112 -2.39 -6.41 -8.64
C LEU A 112 -2.15 -7.15 -9.97
N PHE A 113 -1.16 -8.03 -10.02
CA PHE A 113 -0.89 -8.86 -11.19
C PHE A 113 -1.86 -10.05 -11.31
N GLU A 114 -2.45 -10.53 -10.21
CA GLU A 114 -3.50 -11.57 -10.23
C GLU A 114 -4.84 -11.05 -10.73
N ALA A 115 -5.12 -9.74 -10.57
CA ALA A 115 -6.33 -9.11 -11.07
C ALA A 115 -6.46 -9.24 -12.59
N LYS A 116 -7.70 -9.42 -13.06
CA LYS A 116 -8.04 -9.59 -14.48
C LYS A 116 -9.29 -8.80 -14.78
N ILE A 117 -9.41 -8.33 -16.02
CA ILE A 117 -10.67 -7.77 -16.51
C ILE A 117 -11.73 -8.85 -16.64
N GLY A 118 -13.00 -8.48 -16.47
CA GLY A 118 -14.07 -9.45 -16.67
C GLY A 118 -15.51 -8.97 -16.45
N GLY A 119 -15.75 -7.67 -16.29
CA GLY A 119 -17.06 -7.10 -15.91
C GLY A 119 -17.87 -6.36 -16.96
N ASP A 120 -19.10 -6.03 -16.56
CA ASP A 120 -19.98 -5.03 -17.19
C ASP A 120 -20.47 -3.94 -16.21
N THR A 121 -20.80 -4.30 -14.97
CA THR A 121 -21.56 -3.45 -14.06
C THR A 121 -20.66 -2.76 -13.04
N GLU A 122 -20.70 -1.44 -13.04
CA GLU A 122 -19.80 -0.59 -12.26
C GLU A 122 -20.54 0.08 -11.09
N TYR A 123 -20.52 -0.55 -9.91
CA TYR A 123 -21.12 0.02 -8.69
C TYR A 123 -20.10 0.77 -7.83
N VAL A 124 -19.74 1.98 -8.29
CA VAL A 124 -18.77 2.85 -7.62
C VAL A 124 -19.16 3.15 -6.18
N ALA A 125 -20.43 3.49 -5.90
CA ALA A 125 -20.91 3.76 -4.54
C ALA A 125 -20.71 2.55 -3.60
N ARG A 126 -20.92 1.32 -4.09
CA ARG A 126 -20.72 0.08 -3.32
C ARG A 126 -19.28 -0.18 -2.95
N VAL A 127 -18.33 0.30 -3.76
CA VAL A 127 -16.91 0.18 -3.44
C VAL A 127 -16.58 0.92 -2.15
N LEU A 128 -17.14 2.12 -1.99
CA LEU A 128 -16.95 2.91 -0.77
C LEU A 128 -17.57 2.22 0.43
N GLU A 129 -18.82 1.75 0.30
CA GLU A 129 -19.50 0.97 1.36
C GLU A 129 -18.65 -0.23 1.80
N VAL A 130 -18.19 -1.05 0.85
CA VAL A 130 -17.32 -2.20 1.13
C VAL A 130 -15.99 -1.79 1.77
N ALA A 131 -15.38 -0.70 1.31
CA ALA A 131 -14.14 -0.19 1.88
C ALA A 131 -14.34 0.30 3.32
N PHE A 132 -15.50 0.85 3.67
CA PHE A 132 -15.79 1.31 5.03
C PHE A 132 -16.15 0.17 5.98
N GLU A 133 -16.74 -0.90 5.47
CA GLU A 133 -17.20 -2.04 6.27
C GLU A 133 -16.14 -3.12 6.46
N GLN A 134 -15.30 -3.36 5.45
CA GLN A 134 -14.38 -4.52 5.43
C GLN A 134 -12.91 -4.18 5.68
N LEU A 135 -12.53 -2.90 5.61
CA LEU A 135 -11.15 -2.49 5.86
C LEU A 135 -11.01 -1.89 7.27
N GLU A 136 -9.94 -2.30 7.94
CA GLU A 136 -9.56 -1.82 9.28
C GLU A 136 -8.77 -0.52 9.16
N TRP A 137 -9.48 0.58 8.92
CA TRP A 137 -8.89 1.92 8.88
C TRP A 137 -8.29 2.29 10.23
N THR A 138 -7.14 2.94 10.20
CA THR A 138 -6.49 3.53 11.37
C THR A 138 -7.47 4.43 12.10
N GLU A 139 -7.70 4.25 13.40
CA GLU A 139 -8.73 5.01 14.14
C GLU A 139 -8.33 6.45 14.52
N SER A 140 -7.03 6.76 14.54
CA SER A 140 -6.52 8.09 14.91
C SER A 140 -6.99 9.21 13.97
N ASP A 141 -7.54 10.29 14.51
CA ASP A 141 -7.94 11.49 13.74
C ASP A 141 -6.76 12.20 13.05
N ASP A 142 -5.55 11.98 13.57
CA ASP A 142 -4.33 12.52 12.98
C ASP A 142 -3.88 11.73 11.75
N ALA A 143 -4.31 10.47 11.59
CA ALA A 143 -3.96 9.65 10.44
C ALA A 143 -4.51 10.24 9.14
N LEU A 144 -3.79 10.00 8.04
CA LEU A 144 -4.23 10.34 6.70
C LEU A 144 -4.91 9.12 6.06
N ARG A 145 -6.20 9.24 5.73
CA ARG A 145 -6.99 8.17 5.11
C ARG A 145 -7.42 8.58 3.71
N LEU A 146 -6.90 7.88 2.70
CA LEU A 146 -7.12 8.18 1.29
C LEU A 146 -7.78 6.99 0.59
N LEU A 147 -8.81 7.26 -0.21
CA LEU A 147 -9.39 6.29 -1.13
C LEU A 147 -9.32 6.83 -2.55
N PHE A 148 -8.57 6.16 -3.42
CA PHE A 148 -8.53 6.43 -4.84
C PHE A 148 -9.43 5.44 -5.56
N ILE A 149 -10.49 5.94 -6.20
CA ILE A 149 -11.36 5.12 -7.05
C ILE A 149 -11.21 5.56 -8.50
N VAL A 150 -11.09 4.59 -9.41
CA VAL A 150 -10.73 4.84 -10.81
C VAL A 150 -11.57 3.99 -11.76
N GLY A 151 -12.31 4.61 -12.68
CA GLY A 151 -13.24 3.93 -13.60
C GLY A 151 -13.76 4.80 -14.74
N ASN A 152 -14.55 4.22 -15.66
CA ASN A 152 -14.93 4.90 -16.91
C ASN A 152 -16.44 5.07 -17.16
N GLU A 153 -17.33 4.45 -16.40
CA GLU A 153 -18.78 4.67 -16.52
C GLU A 153 -19.32 5.62 -15.43
N ALA A 154 -20.64 5.87 -15.41
CA ALA A 154 -21.26 6.73 -14.41
C ALA A 154 -21.12 6.14 -12.99
N ALA A 155 -20.79 6.98 -12.01
CA ALA A 155 -20.56 6.57 -10.62
C ALA A 155 -21.87 6.28 -9.85
N ASP A 156 -23.00 6.80 -10.33
CA ASP A 156 -24.33 6.73 -9.72
C ASP A 156 -25.19 5.56 -10.25
N GLN A 157 -24.55 4.53 -10.82
CA GLN A 157 -25.24 3.35 -11.36
C GLN A 157 -25.83 2.41 -10.30
N ASP A 158 -25.41 2.54 -9.04
CA ASP A 158 -25.86 1.64 -7.99
C ASP A 158 -27.36 1.87 -7.67
N PRO A 159 -28.21 0.83 -7.81
CA PRO A 159 -29.65 0.97 -7.58
C PRO A 159 -29.99 1.24 -6.10
N VAL A 160 -29.15 0.77 -5.17
CA VAL A 160 -29.39 0.79 -3.72
C VAL A 160 -28.57 1.87 -3.03
N VAL A 161 -27.26 1.88 -3.23
CA VAL A 161 -26.31 2.74 -2.50
C VAL A 161 -26.17 4.07 -3.24
N LYS A 162 -26.35 5.20 -2.55
CA LYS A 162 -26.28 6.54 -3.17
C LYS A 162 -24.96 7.23 -2.85
N LEU A 163 -24.49 8.04 -3.80
CA LEU A 163 -23.23 8.79 -3.67
C LEU A 163 -23.26 9.73 -2.46
N GLU A 164 -24.39 10.37 -2.20
CA GLU A 164 -24.60 11.26 -1.06
C GLU A 164 -24.41 10.53 0.28
N ASP A 165 -24.91 9.30 0.40
CA ASP A 165 -24.87 8.54 1.65
C ASP A 165 -23.42 8.11 1.96
N VAL A 166 -22.72 7.55 0.97
CA VAL A 166 -21.32 7.12 1.13
C VAL A 166 -20.36 8.32 1.22
N GLY A 167 -20.66 9.43 0.55
CA GLY A 167 -19.89 10.67 0.68
C GLY A 167 -19.99 11.26 2.08
N ALA A 168 -21.21 11.35 2.62
CA ALA A 168 -21.41 11.83 3.98
C ALA A 168 -20.76 10.90 5.03
N GLU A 169 -20.76 9.59 4.80
CA GLU A 169 -20.04 8.64 5.66
C GLU A 169 -18.51 8.81 5.56
N ALA A 170 -17.97 9.01 4.36
CA ALA A 170 -16.55 9.26 4.16
C ALA A 170 -16.08 10.49 4.99
N ILE A 171 -16.84 11.59 4.91
CA ILE A 171 -16.57 12.81 5.69
C ILE A 171 -16.62 12.52 7.20
N ARG A 172 -17.64 11.81 7.68
CA ARG A 172 -17.75 11.45 9.11
C ARG A 172 -16.56 10.63 9.61
N ARG A 173 -16.00 9.77 8.77
CA ARG A 173 -14.83 8.93 9.08
C ARG A 173 -13.48 9.61 8.80
N GLY A 174 -13.48 10.86 8.30
CA GLY A 174 -12.26 11.53 7.87
C GLY A 174 -11.53 10.80 6.72
N ILE A 175 -12.25 10.07 5.88
CA ILE A 175 -11.71 9.39 4.70
C ILE A 175 -11.88 10.30 3.49
N VAL A 176 -10.77 10.66 2.85
CA VAL A 176 -10.79 11.50 1.66
C VAL A 176 -10.90 10.63 0.41
N VAL A 177 -12.04 10.74 -0.29
CA VAL A 177 -12.28 9.97 -1.52
C VAL A 177 -11.91 10.81 -2.75
N ASN A 178 -10.85 10.38 -3.43
CA ASN A 178 -10.36 10.94 -4.68
C ASN A 178 -10.94 10.14 -5.86
N ALA A 179 -11.78 10.80 -6.65
CA ALA A 179 -12.54 10.22 -7.75
C ALA A 179 -11.83 10.49 -9.09
N ILE A 180 -11.29 9.46 -9.73
CA ILE A 180 -10.51 9.58 -10.97
C ILE A 180 -11.29 8.97 -12.14
N TYR A 181 -11.74 9.83 -13.06
CA TYR A 181 -12.50 9.41 -14.23
C TYR A 181 -11.60 9.10 -15.44
N CYS A 182 -11.77 7.92 -16.02
CA CYS A 182 -11.08 7.44 -17.20
C CYS A 182 -11.72 7.97 -18.48
N GLY A 183 -11.49 9.24 -18.79
CA GLY A 183 -11.98 9.87 -20.02
C GLY A 183 -12.00 11.39 -19.94
N SER A 184 -12.74 12.01 -20.85
CA SER A 184 -12.87 13.47 -20.88
C SER A 184 -13.80 13.96 -19.77
N HIS A 185 -13.44 15.03 -19.05
CA HIS A 185 -14.33 15.67 -18.07
C HIS A 185 -15.61 16.26 -18.71
N LYS A 186 -15.66 16.37 -20.04
CA LYS A 186 -16.78 16.97 -20.78
C LYS A 186 -17.92 15.99 -21.06
N VAL A 187 -17.72 14.68 -20.88
CA VAL A 187 -18.81 13.71 -21.05
C VAL A 187 -19.73 13.70 -19.83
N SER A 188 -21.01 13.37 -20.05
CA SER A 188 -22.05 13.40 -19.02
C SER A 188 -21.72 12.54 -17.81
N MET A 189 -21.09 11.39 -18.02
CA MET A 189 -20.71 10.45 -16.96
C MET A 189 -19.70 11.04 -15.98
N ALA A 190 -18.80 11.92 -16.42
CA ALA A 190 -17.83 12.56 -15.53
C ALA A 190 -18.51 13.42 -14.44
N LYS A 191 -19.76 13.87 -14.65
CA LYS A 191 -20.49 14.68 -13.67
C LYS A 191 -20.77 13.92 -12.37
N SER A 192 -21.10 12.63 -12.44
CA SER A 192 -21.33 11.82 -11.24
C SER A 192 -20.03 11.61 -10.45
N TRP A 193 -18.87 11.59 -11.13
CA TRP A 193 -17.56 11.50 -10.48
C TRP A 193 -17.16 12.80 -9.80
N MET A 194 -17.41 13.95 -10.45
CA MET A 194 -17.26 15.26 -9.81
C MET A 194 -18.17 15.38 -8.58
N ARG A 195 -19.41 14.90 -8.71
CA ARG A 195 -20.36 14.87 -7.61
C ARG A 195 -19.85 14.01 -6.46
N LEU A 196 -19.35 12.80 -6.73
CA LEU A 196 -18.75 11.93 -5.72
C LEU A 196 -17.65 12.67 -4.95
N ALA A 197 -16.66 13.22 -5.66
CA ALA A 197 -15.56 13.96 -5.02
C ALA A 197 -16.06 15.14 -4.15
N GLU A 198 -17.07 15.87 -4.63
CA GLU A 198 -17.68 16.98 -3.89
C GLU A 198 -18.33 16.50 -2.58
N VAL A 199 -19.17 15.46 -2.64
CA VAL A 199 -19.91 14.98 -1.46
C VAL A 199 -19.04 14.21 -0.47
N SER A 200 -17.84 13.80 -0.86
CA SER A 200 -16.87 13.10 -0.02
C SER A 200 -15.69 13.97 0.41
N GLY A 201 -15.66 15.26 0.04
CA GLY A 201 -14.58 16.18 0.41
C GLY A 201 -13.21 15.85 -0.21
N GLY A 202 -13.16 15.19 -1.36
CA GLY A 202 -11.91 14.83 -2.04
C GLY A 202 -11.76 15.45 -3.43
N HIS A 203 -10.76 14.97 -4.19
CA HIS A 203 -10.45 15.54 -5.49
C HIS A 203 -11.05 14.75 -6.65
N PHE A 204 -11.51 15.50 -7.65
CA PHE A 204 -11.83 14.96 -8.96
C PHE A 204 -10.63 15.11 -9.90
N ALA A 205 -10.27 14.05 -10.62
CA ALA A 205 -9.28 14.10 -11.69
C ALA A 205 -9.77 13.32 -12.91
N THR A 206 -9.17 13.62 -14.06
CA THR A 206 -9.36 12.82 -15.28
C THR A 206 -8.05 12.25 -15.77
N ILE A 207 -8.10 11.02 -16.24
CA ILE A 207 -6.95 10.36 -16.88
C ILE A 207 -7.33 9.83 -18.26
N ASP A 208 -6.36 9.78 -19.16
CA ASP A 208 -6.52 9.15 -20.47
C ASP A 208 -5.84 7.77 -20.45
N HIS A 209 -6.59 6.77 -20.00
CA HIS A 209 -6.13 5.38 -19.95
C HIS A 209 -5.77 4.81 -21.34
N ARG A 210 -6.14 5.47 -22.44
CA ARG A 210 -5.87 5.00 -23.81
C ARG A 210 -4.57 5.53 -24.39
N ARG A 211 -4.00 6.60 -23.83
CA ARG A 211 -2.73 7.19 -24.32
C ARG A 211 -1.50 6.33 -24.03
N GLY A 212 -1.68 5.16 -23.41
CA GLY A 212 -0.59 4.33 -22.94
C GLY A 212 0.13 4.97 -21.76
N VAL A 213 1.12 4.27 -21.23
CA VAL A 213 1.95 4.75 -20.14
C VAL A 213 3.30 5.14 -20.69
N SER A 214 3.75 6.36 -20.38
CA SER A 214 5.07 6.83 -20.78
C SER A 214 6.15 6.09 -19.99
N MET A 215 6.98 5.33 -20.71
CA MET A 215 8.09 4.54 -20.19
C MET A 215 9.40 5.14 -20.67
N VAL A 216 9.77 6.29 -20.10
CA VAL A 216 11.04 6.96 -20.44
C VAL A 216 12.18 6.28 -19.71
N GLY A 217 13.10 5.68 -20.47
CA GLY A 217 14.32 5.08 -19.94
C GLY A 217 15.33 6.10 -19.46
N SER A 218 16.15 5.70 -18.49
CA SER A 218 17.30 6.45 -18.00
C SER A 218 18.61 5.66 -18.20
N PRO A 219 19.78 6.33 -18.30
CA PRO A 219 21.06 5.63 -18.36
C PRO A 219 21.38 4.85 -17.07
N PHE A 220 20.65 5.09 -15.98
CA PHE A 220 20.86 4.49 -14.68
C PHE A 220 20.06 3.19 -14.47
N ASP A 221 19.03 2.94 -15.29
CA ASP A 221 18.08 1.84 -15.08
C ASP A 221 18.77 0.48 -15.02
N LYS A 222 19.74 0.23 -15.92
CA LYS A 222 20.48 -1.03 -15.95
C LYS A 222 21.26 -1.28 -14.66
N GLU A 223 21.85 -0.24 -14.08
CA GLU A 223 22.63 -0.37 -12.87
C GLU A 223 21.74 -0.55 -11.64
N LEU A 224 20.62 0.17 -11.58
CA LEU A 224 19.59 -0.04 -10.56
C LEU A 224 19.06 -1.47 -10.55
N VAL A 225 18.84 -2.07 -11.73
CA VAL A 225 18.42 -3.48 -11.82
C VAL A 225 19.47 -4.43 -11.26
N LYS A 226 20.76 -4.23 -11.56
CA LYS A 226 21.83 -5.06 -10.98
C LYS A 226 21.92 -4.91 -9.46
N LEU A 227 21.80 -3.69 -8.96
CA LEU A 227 21.81 -3.44 -7.51
C LEU A 227 20.59 -4.07 -6.83
N SER A 228 19.43 -4.11 -7.50
CA SER A 228 18.25 -4.84 -7.01
C SER A 228 18.50 -6.34 -6.90
N GLU A 229 19.24 -6.93 -7.85
CA GLU A 229 19.65 -8.34 -7.78
C GLU A 229 20.69 -8.59 -6.69
N ALA A 230 21.61 -7.64 -6.48
CA ALA A 230 22.63 -7.72 -5.43
C ALA A 230 22.01 -7.62 -4.03
N ILE A 231 21.11 -6.67 -3.78
CA ILE A 231 20.47 -6.52 -2.46
C ILE A 231 19.63 -7.74 -2.08
N ASN A 232 19.09 -8.49 -3.05
CA ASN A 232 18.39 -9.75 -2.80
C ASN A 232 19.26 -10.79 -2.07
N GLN A 233 20.58 -10.76 -2.28
CA GLN A 233 21.50 -11.70 -1.63
C GLN A 233 21.68 -11.39 -0.14
N THR A 234 21.28 -10.20 0.31
CA THR A 234 21.38 -9.80 1.72
C THR A 234 20.16 -10.22 2.55
N TYR A 235 19.07 -10.72 1.92
CA TYR A 235 17.90 -11.21 2.66
C TYR A 235 18.10 -12.64 3.14
N LEU A 236 17.87 -12.83 4.43
CA LEU A 236 18.05 -14.01 5.26
C LEU A 236 16.67 -14.52 5.74
N PRO A 237 15.98 -15.37 4.96
CA PRO A 237 14.71 -16.00 5.33
C PRO A 237 14.69 -16.64 6.70
N LEU A 238 13.65 -16.32 7.46
CA LEU A 238 13.32 -17.01 8.70
C LEU A 238 12.23 -18.05 8.48
N GLY A 239 12.57 -19.32 8.75
CA GLY A 239 11.64 -20.44 8.67
C GLY A 239 10.96 -20.58 7.31
N LEU A 240 9.75 -21.15 7.30
CA LEU A 240 8.96 -21.34 6.07
C LEU A 240 8.45 -20.02 5.48
N GLN A 241 7.98 -19.10 6.33
CA GLN A 241 7.46 -17.81 5.88
C GLN A 241 8.54 -16.97 5.20
N GLY A 242 9.78 -17.02 5.68
CA GLY A 242 10.94 -16.42 5.03
C GLY A 242 11.19 -16.97 3.64
N GLN A 243 11.07 -18.29 3.46
CA GLN A 243 11.26 -18.92 2.16
C GLN A 243 10.19 -18.47 1.16
N GLU A 244 8.93 -18.42 1.60
CA GLU A 244 7.82 -17.89 0.81
C GLU A 244 8.03 -16.41 0.46
N GLY A 245 8.48 -15.60 1.42
CA GLY A 245 8.83 -14.20 1.24
C GLY A 245 9.91 -13.98 0.18
N ARG A 246 11.03 -14.71 0.27
CA ARG A 246 12.11 -14.68 -0.73
C ARG A 246 11.62 -15.10 -2.12
N ILE A 247 10.78 -16.14 -2.21
CA ILE A 247 10.17 -16.56 -3.47
C ILE A 247 9.28 -15.46 -4.04
N SER A 248 8.44 -14.85 -3.21
CA SER A 248 7.55 -13.76 -3.60
C SER A 248 8.33 -12.54 -4.11
N GLN A 249 9.38 -12.12 -3.38
CA GLN A 249 10.28 -11.04 -3.78
C GLN A 249 10.88 -11.30 -5.17
N ALA A 250 11.45 -12.50 -5.39
CA ALA A 250 12.02 -12.88 -6.67
C ALA A 250 10.98 -12.93 -7.81
N GLN A 251 9.73 -13.32 -7.51
CA GLN A 251 8.64 -13.28 -8.48
C GLN A 251 8.26 -11.85 -8.84
N GLN A 252 8.22 -10.92 -7.88
CA GLN A 252 7.92 -9.51 -8.16
C GLN A 252 9.05 -8.84 -8.94
N ASP A 253 10.33 -9.17 -8.68
CA ASP A 253 11.46 -8.71 -9.50
C ASP A 253 11.32 -9.16 -10.96
N ARG A 254 10.97 -10.44 -11.19
CA ARG A 254 10.72 -10.98 -12.54
C ARG A 254 9.53 -10.32 -13.21
N ARG A 255 8.45 -10.04 -12.48
CA ARG A 255 7.25 -9.37 -13.01
C ARG A 255 7.58 -7.94 -13.44
N ALA A 256 8.30 -7.19 -12.61
CA ALA A 256 8.74 -5.84 -12.92
C ALA A 256 9.63 -5.83 -14.17
N LEU A 257 10.65 -6.69 -14.23
CA LEU A 257 11.56 -6.77 -15.38
C LEU A 257 10.85 -7.23 -16.67
N LYS A 258 9.86 -8.13 -16.56
CA LYS A 258 9.06 -8.57 -17.70
C LYS A 258 8.20 -7.46 -18.28
N LEU A 259 7.74 -6.52 -17.44
CA LEU A 259 7.03 -5.34 -17.92
C LEU A 259 7.98 -4.39 -18.64
N ASP A 260 9.01 -3.92 -17.96
CA ASP A 260 10.05 -3.05 -18.52
C ASP A 260 11.23 -2.87 -17.53
N MET A 261 12.41 -2.51 -18.04
CA MET A 261 13.56 -2.16 -17.21
C MET A 261 13.31 -0.93 -16.34
N VAL A 262 12.53 0.04 -16.83
CA VAL A 262 12.09 1.23 -16.08
C VAL A 262 11.28 0.84 -14.84
N VAL A 263 10.40 -0.16 -14.95
CA VAL A 263 9.62 -0.68 -13.81
C VAL A 263 10.53 -1.39 -12.81
N ALA A 264 11.47 -2.20 -13.29
CA ALA A 264 12.44 -2.88 -12.44
C ALA A 264 13.38 -1.89 -11.71
N ALA A 265 13.77 -0.80 -12.36
CA ALA A 265 14.55 0.27 -11.75
C ALA A 265 13.75 1.02 -10.67
N ALA A 266 12.46 1.32 -10.92
CA ALA A 266 11.58 1.90 -9.92
C ALA A 266 11.38 0.97 -8.70
N ARG A 267 11.25 -0.34 -8.93
CA ARG A 267 11.20 -1.33 -7.85
C ARG A 267 12.50 -1.39 -7.04
N ALA A 268 13.66 -1.28 -7.70
CA ALA A 268 14.95 -1.21 -7.02
C ALA A 268 14.96 -0.06 -6.01
N GLN A 269 14.51 1.12 -6.42
CA GLN A 269 14.34 2.28 -5.54
C GLN A 269 13.41 1.96 -4.36
N THR A 270 12.27 1.29 -4.58
CA THR A 270 11.36 0.91 -3.50
C THR A 270 12.06 0.02 -2.48
N LYS A 271 12.81 -1.00 -2.91
CA LYS A 271 13.56 -1.92 -2.03
C LYS A 271 14.64 -1.25 -1.19
N ALA A 272 15.13 -0.09 -1.63
CA ALA A 272 16.08 0.71 -0.89
C ALA A 272 15.43 1.80 -0.02
N SER A 273 14.10 1.90 -0.05
CA SER A 273 13.35 2.87 0.73
C SER A 273 12.92 2.30 2.08
N VAL A 274 12.61 3.21 3.00
CA VAL A 274 12.09 2.90 4.34
C VAL A 274 10.73 2.19 4.32
N LEU A 275 9.95 2.33 3.23
CA LEU A 275 8.65 1.67 3.10
C LEU A 275 8.73 0.19 2.71
N TYR A 276 9.90 -0.30 2.27
CA TYR A 276 10.05 -1.72 1.94
C TYR A 276 10.49 -2.50 3.17
N THR A 277 9.49 -2.86 3.98
CA THR A 277 9.66 -3.69 5.18
C THR A 277 9.55 -5.18 4.82
N THR A 278 10.36 -6.01 5.48
CA THR A 278 10.36 -7.47 5.26
C THR A 278 10.39 -8.20 6.60
N GLN A 279 9.23 -8.40 7.22
CA GLN A 279 9.10 -9.18 8.47
C GLN A 279 9.46 -10.67 8.32
N TRP A 280 9.52 -11.17 7.08
CA TRP A 280 9.88 -12.55 6.75
C TRP A 280 11.40 -12.80 6.72
N ASP A 281 12.20 -11.74 6.78
CA ASP A 281 13.67 -11.75 6.76
C ASP A 281 14.23 -11.46 8.15
N LEU A 282 15.33 -12.13 8.53
CA LEU A 282 15.98 -11.99 9.83
C LEU A 282 16.37 -10.56 10.14
N LEU A 283 17.02 -9.88 9.19
CA LEU A 283 17.48 -8.51 9.44
C LEU A 283 16.28 -7.56 9.65
N GLY A 284 15.23 -7.69 8.83
CA GLY A 284 13.99 -6.91 9.01
C GLY A 284 13.23 -7.24 10.31
N ALA A 285 13.19 -8.51 10.71
CA ALA A 285 12.58 -8.94 11.97
C ALA A 285 13.35 -8.42 13.20
N LEU A 286 14.68 -8.33 13.11
CA LEU A 286 15.53 -7.71 14.14
C LEU A 286 15.35 -6.18 14.16
N GLU A 287 15.37 -5.51 12.99
CA GLU A 287 15.17 -4.05 12.87
C GLU A 287 13.84 -3.59 13.45
N SER A 288 12.77 -4.39 13.26
CA SER A 288 11.44 -4.11 13.80
C SER A 288 11.28 -4.47 15.28
N GLY A 289 12.26 -5.14 15.89
CA GLY A 289 12.17 -5.65 17.25
C GLY A 289 11.14 -6.77 17.44
N GLN A 290 10.66 -7.37 16.35
CA GLN A 290 9.69 -8.47 16.39
C GLN A 290 10.29 -9.74 17.00
N VAL A 291 11.59 -9.95 16.82
CA VAL A 291 12.35 -11.08 17.36
C VAL A 291 13.68 -10.60 17.91
N THR A 292 14.22 -11.34 18.88
CA THR A 292 15.64 -11.29 19.24
C THR A 292 16.37 -12.53 18.71
N LEU A 293 17.69 -12.43 18.52
CA LEU A 293 18.46 -13.54 17.96
C LEU A 293 18.40 -14.80 18.84
N GLU A 294 18.28 -14.60 20.15
CA GLU A 294 18.20 -15.66 21.16
C GLU A 294 16.86 -16.39 21.17
N GLU A 295 15.80 -15.77 20.65
CA GLU A 295 14.44 -16.33 20.59
C GLU A 295 14.20 -17.18 19.33
N ILE A 296 15.09 -17.10 18.34
CA ILE A 296 14.93 -17.79 17.06
C ILE A 296 15.39 -19.24 17.20
N ALA A 297 14.51 -20.18 16.84
CA ALA A 297 14.82 -21.59 16.81
C ALA A 297 15.90 -21.90 15.76
N GLU A 298 16.81 -22.83 16.06
CA GLU A 298 17.94 -23.15 15.18
C GLU A 298 17.47 -23.66 13.81
N GLU A 299 16.36 -24.40 13.77
CA GLU A 299 15.71 -24.85 12.54
C GLU A 299 15.14 -23.71 11.68
N ASP A 300 14.81 -22.57 12.27
CA ASP A 300 14.26 -21.41 11.56
C ASP A 300 15.35 -20.47 11.02
N LEU A 301 16.60 -20.61 11.49
CA LEU A 301 17.73 -19.86 10.95
C LEU A 301 18.03 -20.26 9.50
N PRO A 302 18.58 -19.33 8.69
CA PRO A 302 19.17 -19.64 7.40
C PRO A 302 20.19 -20.78 7.50
N GLU A 303 20.25 -21.63 6.48
CA GLU A 303 21.08 -22.84 6.47
C GLU A 303 22.55 -22.56 6.79
N GLU A 304 23.08 -21.47 6.23
CA GLU A 304 24.45 -21.01 6.42
C GLU A 304 24.73 -20.65 7.89
N MET A 305 23.73 -20.14 8.61
CA MET A 305 23.85 -19.68 9.99
C MET A 305 23.68 -20.79 11.03
N ARG A 306 23.08 -21.93 10.68
CA ARG A 306 22.87 -23.03 11.64
C ARG A 306 24.19 -23.59 12.16
N LEU A 307 25.19 -23.67 11.29
CA LEU A 307 26.53 -24.19 11.62
C LEU A 307 27.44 -23.18 12.33
N MET A 308 27.03 -21.91 12.41
CA MET A 308 27.78 -20.84 13.06
C MET A 308 27.56 -20.86 14.58
N SER A 309 28.62 -20.56 15.34
CA SER A 309 28.53 -20.19 16.76
C SER A 309 27.75 -18.88 16.96
N SER A 310 27.34 -18.59 18.19
CA SER A 310 26.63 -17.35 18.53
C SER A 310 27.43 -16.10 18.13
N GLU A 311 28.74 -16.09 18.36
CA GLU A 311 29.64 -15.00 17.98
C GLU A 311 29.74 -14.86 16.46
N GLU A 312 29.86 -15.98 15.72
CA GLU A 312 29.91 -15.96 14.26
C GLU A 312 28.58 -15.49 13.65
N ARG A 313 27.43 -15.88 14.24
CA ARG A 313 26.11 -15.39 13.80
C ARG A 313 25.99 -13.88 13.97
N ALA A 314 26.44 -13.35 15.11
CA ALA A 314 26.40 -11.91 15.37
C ALA A 314 27.24 -11.13 14.36
N ILE A 315 28.47 -11.59 14.08
CA ILE A 315 29.35 -10.99 13.06
C ILE A 315 28.71 -11.08 11.67
N TYR A 316 28.17 -12.23 11.30
CA TYR A 316 27.54 -12.43 10.00
C TYR A 316 26.32 -11.50 9.78
N ILE A 317 25.50 -11.33 10.83
CA ILE A 317 24.37 -10.40 10.82
C ILE A 317 24.86 -8.97 10.64
N GLU A 318 25.86 -8.53 11.42
CA GLU A 318 26.41 -7.18 11.34
C GLU A 318 27.01 -6.89 9.95
N ASP A 319 27.79 -7.81 9.40
CA ASP A 319 28.38 -7.70 8.05
C ASP A 319 27.28 -7.63 6.97
N THR A 320 26.23 -8.46 7.09
CA THR A 320 25.12 -8.48 6.13
C THR A 320 24.28 -7.20 6.22
N PHE A 321 24.09 -6.65 7.42
CA PHE A 321 23.46 -5.34 7.62
C PHE A 321 24.26 -4.23 6.93
N ALA A 322 25.58 -4.18 7.17
CA ALA A 322 26.45 -3.19 6.55
C ALA A 322 26.42 -3.28 5.02
N GLN A 323 26.49 -4.50 4.47
CA GLN A 323 26.38 -4.73 3.03
C GLN A 323 25.03 -4.29 2.46
N ARG A 324 23.92 -4.62 3.15
CA ARG A 324 22.57 -4.22 2.72
C ARG A 324 22.46 -2.70 2.69
N GLU A 325 22.95 -2.02 3.72
CA GLU A 325 22.87 -0.56 3.81
C GLU A 325 23.75 0.13 2.75
N GLU A 326 24.96 -0.38 2.46
CA GLU A 326 25.78 0.11 1.35
C GLU A 326 25.03 0.02 0.01
N LEU A 327 24.38 -1.11 -0.26
CA LEU A 327 23.57 -1.30 -1.46
C LEU A 327 22.35 -0.37 -1.48
N ARG A 328 21.65 -0.19 -0.36
CA ARG A 328 20.53 0.75 -0.22
C ARG A 328 20.98 2.18 -0.50
N GLN A 329 22.13 2.60 0.04
CA GLN A 329 22.70 3.93 -0.22
C GLN A 329 23.00 4.12 -1.71
N ARG A 330 23.66 3.14 -2.34
CA ARG A 330 23.98 3.21 -3.77
C ARG A 330 22.74 3.29 -4.66
N ILE A 331 21.69 2.52 -4.32
CA ILE A 331 20.41 2.58 -5.02
C ILE A 331 19.77 3.97 -4.84
N ARG A 332 19.76 4.53 -3.62
CA ARG A 332 19.18 5.86 -3.36
C ARG A 332 19.91 6.96 -4.12
N GLU A 333 21.24 6.92 -4.19
CA GLU A 333 22.04 7.84 -5.01
C GLU A 333 21.66 7.80 -6.50
N LEU A 334 21.70 6.61 -7.10
CA LEU A 334 21.34 6.45 -8.51
C LEU A 334 19.88 6.77 -8.80
N SER A 335 18.99 6.51 -7.83
CA SER A 335 17.56 6.86 -7.95
C SER A 335 17.35 8.38 -7.99
N ARG A 336 18.13 9.15 -7.22
CA ARG A 336 18.12 10.62 -7.30
C ARG A 336 18.63 11.11 -8.65
N GLU A 337 19.74 10.56 -9.14
CA GLU A 337 20.27 10.89 -10.48
C GLU A 337 19.26 10.57 -11.59
N ARG A 338 18.61 9.41 -11.50
CA ARG A 338 17.51 9.00 -12.38
C ARG A 338 16.35 9.98 -12.34
N LYS A 339 15.89 10.38 -11.15
CA LYS A 339 14.79 11.35 -10.97
C LYS A 339 15.13 12.69 -11.65
N ARG A 340 16.32 13.25 -11.41
CA ARG A 340 16.78 14.49 -12.08
C ARG A 340 16.81 14.36 -13.59
N TYR A 341 17.38 13.27 -14.10
CA TYR A 341 17.45 13.02 -15.54
C TYR A 341 16.06 12.98 -16.19
N LEU A 342 15.11 12.26 -15.58
CA LEU A 342 13.75 12.14 -16.08
C LEU A 342 13.01 13.48 -16.03
N ALA A 343 13.19 14.27 -14.97
CA ALA A 343 12.60 15.60 -14.83
C ALA A 343 13.12 16.57 -15.90
N GLU A 344 14.45 16.62 -16.11
CA GLU A 344 15.05 17.42 -17.18
C GLU A 344 14.58 16.98 -18.57
N HIS A 345 14.51 15.67 -18.81
CA HIS A 345 14.08 15.13 -20.09
C HIS A 345 12.61 15.49 -20.38
N ALA A 346 11.73 15.39 -19.38
CA ALA A 346 10.34 15.80 -19.48
C ALA A 346 10.20 17.31 -19.78
N ARG A 347 10.98 18.16 -19.09
CA ARG A 347 11.04 19.62 -19.34
C ARG A 347 11.49 19.93 -20.77
N LYS A 348 12.55 19.29 -21.27
CA LYS A 348 13.09 19.49 -22.63
C LYS A 348 12.13 19.04 -23.73
N GLN A 349 11.38 17.97 -23.50
CA GLN A 349 10.43 17.45 -24.49
C GLN A 349 9.03 18.09 -24.42
N GLY A 350 8.77 18.95 -23.42
CA GLY A 350 7.45 19.56 -23.23
C GLY A 350 6.35 18.53 -23.00
N THR A 351 6.69 17.40 -22.37
CA THR A 351 5.76 16.27 -22.22
C THR A 351 4.66 16.62 -21.22
N ASP A 352 3.41 16.69 -21.68
CA ASP A 352 2.24 16.85 -20.82
C ASP A 352 1.77 15.49 -20.31
N ASN A 353 2.12 15.18 -19.05
CA ASN A 353 1.69 13.97 -18.34
C ASN A 353 0.53 14.24 -17.36
N SER A 354 -0.18 15.36 -17.49
CA SER A 354 -1.26 15.73 -16.56
C SER A 354 -2.43 14.74 -16.55
N LEU A 355 -2.63 14.01 -17.66
CA LEU A 355 -3.67 12.99 -17.81
C LEU A 355 -3.16 11.56 -17.54
N ALA A 356 -1.94 11.39 -17.03
CA ALA A 356 -1.40 10.08 -16.68
C ALA A 356 -1.97 9.58 -15.35
N PHE A 357 -2.15 8.26 -15.26
CA PHE A 357 -2.68 7.57 -14.07
C PHE A 357 -1.89 7.91 -12.80
N ASP A 358 -0.57 7.77 -12.84
CA ASP A 358 0.29 7.98 -11.68
C ASP A 358 0.36 9.46 -11.29
N THR A 359 0.39 10.38 -12.25
CA THR A 359 0.38 11.82 -11.99
C THR A 359 -0.86 12.24 -11.19
N ALA A 360 -2.04 11.73 -11.57
CA ALA A 360 -3.29 12.06 -10.89
C ALA A 360 -3.28 11.59 -9.43
N ILE A 361 -2.84 10.35 -9.18
CA ILE A 361 -2.73 9.78 -7.83
C ILE A 361 -1.69 10.53 -7.02
N ARG A 362 -0.45 10.65 -7.52
CA ARG A 362 0.65 11.28 -6.80
C ARG A 362 0.38 12.74 -6.45
N LYS A 363 -0.21 13.51 -7.39
CA LYS A 363 -0.58 14.90 -7.14
C LYS A 363 -1.59 15.03 -5.99
N ALA A 364 -2.67 14.26 -6.03
CA ALA A 364 -3.69 14.31 -4.98
C ALA A 364 -3.15 13.81 -3.64
N MET A 365 -2.36 12.73 -3.67
CA MET A 365 -1.72 12.15 -2.49
C MET A 365 -0.75 13.13 -1.82
N ARG A 366 0.17 13.75 -2.58
CA ARG A 366 1.09 14.78 -2.05
C ARG A 366 0.34 15.96 -1.46
N GLN A 367 -0.71 16.45 -2.15
CA GLN A 367 -1.51 17.56 -1.63
C GLN A 367 -2.10 17.23 -0.26
N HIS A 368 -2.79 16.09 -0.13
CA HIS A 368 -3.41 15.68 1.13
C HIS A 368 -2.39 15.38 2.23
N ALA A 369 -1.24 14.80 1.87
CA ALA A 369 -0.15 14.58 2.80
C ALA A 369 0.43 15.91 3.31
N THR A 370 0.63 16.89 2.42
CA THR A 370 1.07 18.22 2.83
C THR A 370 0.06 18.96 3.69
N ASP A 371 -1.24 18.85 3.38
CA ASP A 371 -2.29 19.40 4.23
C ASP A 371 -2.33 18.74 5.63
N LYS A 372 -1.82 17.51 5.76
CA LYS A 372 -1.61 16.79 7.03
C LYS A 372 -0.22 17.00 7.66
N GLY A 373 0.63 17.84 7.09
CA GLY A 373 1.92 18.23 7.66
C GLY A 373 3.14 17.46 7.14
N PHE A 374 2.98 16.60 6.14
CA PHE A 374 4.11 15.98 5.44
C PHE A 374 4.75 16.93 4.42
N SER A 375 6.06 16.95 4.40
CA SER A 375 6.87 17.64 3.39
C SER A 375 7.44 16.63 2.41
N PHE A 376 7.71 17.05 1.19
CA PHE A 376 8.40 16.25 0.19
C PHE A 376 9.62 17.05 -0.28
N PRO A 377 10.75 16.40 -0.60
CA PRO A 377 11.92 17.10 -1.11
C PRO A 377 11.57 17.87 -2.39
N ASP A 378 11.97 19.14 -2.43
CA ASP A 378 11.75 20.02 -3.57
C ASP A 378 12.34 19.42 -4.85
N GLU A 379 11.61 19.50 -5.96
CA GLU A 379 12.11 19.01 -7.26
C GLU A 379 13.34 19.78 -7.77
N GLU A 380 13.73 20.87 -7.10
CA GLU A 380 14.81 21.78 -7.51
C GLU A 380 16.03 21.83 -6.57
N GLU A 381 15.94 21.30 -5.34
CA GLU A 381 17.07 21.30 -4.37
C GLU A 381 17.74 19.92 -4.15
N GLU A 382 17.45 18.91 -4.98
CA GLU A 382 18.08 17.56 -4.91
C GLU A 382 19.08 17.23 -6.03
#